data_AF-A0A2V8TSF7-F1
#
_entry.id   AF-A0A2V8TSF7-F1
#
_cell.length_a   1.000
_cell.length_b   1.000
_cell.length_c   1.000
_cell.angle_alpha   90.00
_cell.angle_beta   90.00
_cell.angle_gamma   90.00
#
_symmetry.space_group_name_H-M   'P 1'
#
loop_
_entity.id
_entity.type
_entity.pdbx_description
1 polymer ?
#
loop_
_entity_poly.entity_id
_entity_poly.type
_entity_poly.pdbx_seq_one_letter_code
_entity_poly.pdbx_strand_id
1 'polypeptide(L)' 'MILERSMDPGWLSNAYLVGDRPGGRAVLVDSGAPLEPLLGAIERHGLTAAAILTTHRHIDHVQGHA' A
#
# COMPACT_ATOMS: atom_id res chain seq x y z
N MET A 1 2.19 -10.73 -11.23
CA MET A 1 2.16 -10.27 -9.83
C MET A 1 3.15 -9.14 -9.68
N ILE A 2 2.71 -8.02 -9.14
CA ILE A 2 3.51 -6.82 -8.82
C ILE A 2 3.47 -6.68 -7.29
N LEU A 3 4.62 -6.50 -6.66
CA LEU A 3 4.74 -6.30 -5.22
C LEU A 3 5.64 -5.09 -4.96
N GLU A 4 5.10 -4.11 -4.26
CA GLU A 4 5.82 -2.91 -3.85
C GLU A 4 5.65 -2.73 -2.34
N ARG A 5 6.67 -2.17 -1.70
CA ARG A 5 6.71 -1.96 -0.25
C ARG A 5 7.15 -0.55 0.08
N SER A 6 6.48 0.06 1.04
CA SER A 6 6.94 1.23 1.77
C SER A 6 7.10 0.89 3.25
N MET A 7 8.09 1.49 3.91
CA MET A 7 8.33 1.28 5.34
C MET A 7 8.60 2.62 6.01
N ASP A 8 7.91 2.90 7.11
CA ASP A 8 8.25 4.02 7.98
C ASP A 8 9.52 3.70 8.77
N PRO A 9 10.58 4.52 8.74
CA PRO A 9 11.84 4.21 9.40
C PRO A 9 11.81 4.39 10.93
N GLY A 10 10.83 5.12 11.48
CA GLY A 10 10.69 5.34 12.91
C GLY A 10 9.87 4.24 13.57
N TRP A 11 8.74 3.87 12.97
CA TRP A 11 7.81 2.88 13.49
C TRP A 11 8.06 1.47 12.97
N LEU A 12 8.83 1.33 11.88
CA LEU A 12 9.04 0.07 11.16
C LEU A 12 7.73 -0.53 10.62
N SER A 13 6.67 0.27 10.56
CA SER A 13 5.40 -0.09 9.94
C SER A 13 5.58 -0.25 8.45
N ASN A 14 5.04 -1.33 7.90
CA ASN A 14 5.10 -1.61 6.48
C ASN A 14 3.73 -1.35 5.86
N ALA A 15 3.73 -0.82 4.64
CA ALA A 15 2.58 -0.84 3.75
C ALA A 15 3.00 -1.52 2.44
N TYR A 16 2.07 -2.25 1.84
CA TYR A 16 2.32 -3.00 0.61
C TYR A 16 1.29 -2.67 -0.46
N LEU A 17 1.72 -2.71 -1.71
CA LEU A 17 0.84 -2.77 -2.87
C LEU A 17 0.99 -4.14 -3.51
N VAL A 18 -0.12 -4.85 -3.69
CA VAL A 18 -0.15 -6.15 -4.38
C VAL A 18 -1.03 -6.03 -5.61
N GLY A 19 -0.41 -6.08 -6.80
CA GLY A 19 -1.08 -6.02 -8.10
C GLY A 19 -1.06 -7.36 -8.84
N ASP A 20 -2.10 -7.64 -9.62
CA ASP A 20 -2.17 -8.86 -10.45
C ASP A 20 -1.20 -8.79 -11.65
N ARG A 21 -1.29 -7.72 -12.45
CA ARG A 21 -0.52 -7.45 -13.68
C ARG A 21 -0.56 -5.95 -14.04
N PRO A 22 0.33 -5.45 -14.92
CA PRO A 22 0.23 -4.08 -15.44
C PRO A 22 -1.15 -3.82 -16.07
N GLY A 23 -1.70 -2.62 -15.85
CA GLY A 23 -3.04 -2.24 -16.30
C GLY A 23 -4.18 -2.94 -15.54
N GLY A 24 -3.88 -3.69 -14.47
CA GLY A 24 -4.82 -4.55 -13.75
C GLY A 24 -5.30 -3.96 -12.43
N ARG A 25 -5.69 -4.83 -11.49
CA ARG A 25 -6.20 -4.45 -10.16
C ARG A 25 -5.12 -4.63 -9.10
N ALA A 26 -5.17 -3.80 -8.07
CA ALA A 26 -4.29 -3.93 -6.92
C ALA A 26 -5.03 -3.69 -5.60
N VAL A 27 -4.51 -4.26 -4.52
CA VAL A 27 -4.91 -3.94 -3.15
C VAL A 27 -3.74 -3.28 -2.43
N LEU A 28 -4.04 -2.30 -1.58
CA LEU A 28 -3.10 -1.85 -0.57
C LEU A 28 -3.28 -2.68 0.69
N VAL A 29 -2.19 -3.06 1.33
CA VAL A 29 -2.20 -3.75 2.62
C VAL A 29 -1.52 -2.86 3.65
N ASP A 30 -2.29 -2.51 4.68
CA ASP A 30 -1.96 -1.52 5.69
C ASP A 30 -1.62 -0.13 5.10
N SER A 31 -1.48 0.87 5.98
CA SER A 31 -1.30 2.26 5.55
C SER A 31 -0.44 3.08 6.52
N GLY A 32 0.41 2.40 7.31
CA GLY A 32 1.25 3.03 8.33
C GLY A 32 2.52 3.66 7.82
N ALA A 33 2.95 3.26 6.63
CA ALA A 33 4.14 3.77 5.97
C ALA A 33 3.77 4.90 4.99
N PRO A 34 4.73 5.73 4.54
CA PRO A 34 4.52 6.70 3.48
C PRO A 34 3.87 6.05 2.25
N LEU A 35 2.75 6.61 1.77
CA LEU A 35 1.98 6.03 0.67
C LEU A 35 2.47 6.50 -0.70
N GLU A 36 3.20 7.61 -0.76
CA GLU A 36 3.70 8.21 -2.00
C GLU A 36 4.47 7.21 -2.89
N PRO A 37 5.36 6.34 -2.37
CA PRO A 37 6.01 5.32 -3.20
C PRO A 37 5.04 4.33 -3.83
N LEU A 38 3.97 3.96 -3.09
CA LEU A 38 2.95 3.01 -3.53
C LEU A 38 1.99 3.65 -4.53
N LEU A 39 1.59 4.92 -4.31
CA LEU A 39 0.80 5.69 -5.27
C LEU A 39 1.56 5.89 -6.59
N GLY A 40 2.86 6.20 -6.51
CA GLY A 40 3.72 6.26 -7.68
C GLY A 40 3.80 4.90 -8.40
N ALA A 41 3.79 3.78 -7.67
CA ALA A 41 3.75 2.45 -8.29
C ALA A 41 2.43 2.16 -9.00
N ILE A 42 1.30 2.61 -8.44
CA ILE A 42 -0.01 2.52 -9.08
C ILE A 42 0.02 3.23 -10.45
N GLU A 43 0.54 4.45 -10.50
CA GLU A 43 0.68 5.21 -11.75
C GLU A 43 1.63 4.52 -12.74
N ARG A 44 2.84 4.15 -12.29
CA ARG A 44 3.85 3.48 -13.14
C ARG A 44 3.34 2.20 -13.79
N HIS A 45 2.51 1.43 -13.07
CA HIS A 45 1.99 0.16 -13.55
C HIS A 45 0.58 0.24 -14.14
N GLY A 46 -0.06 1.42 -14.15
CA GLY A 46 -1.43 1.61 -14.62
C GLY A 46 -2.46 0.80 -13.81
N LEU A 47 -2.23 0.64 -12.51
CA LEU A 47 -3.09 -0.18 -11.65
C LEU A 47 -4.34 0.58 -11.24
N THR A 48 -5.44 -0.15 -11.00
CA THR A 48 -6.63 0.36 -10.33
C THR A 48 -6.67 -0.19 -8.90
N ALA A 49 -6.64 0.71 -7.91
CA ALA A 49 -6.81 0.32 -6.51
C ALA A 49 -8.23 -0.21 -6.28
N ALA A 50 -8.32 -1.43 -5.74
CA ALA A 50 -9.56 -2.16 -5.56
C ALA A 50 -10.06 -2.13 -4.12
N ALA A 51 -9.13 -2.13 -3.16
CA ALA A 51 -9.41 -2.15 -1.73
C ALA A 51 -8.16 -1.74 -0.94
N ILE A 52 -8.38 -1.33 0.30
CA ILE A 52 -7.37 -1.23 1.35
C ILE A 52 -7.69 -2.35 2.35
N LEU A 53 -6.71 -3.21 2.63
CA LEU A 53 -6.82 -4.30 3.57
C LEU A 53 -6.04 -3.95 4.83
N THR A 54 -6.72 -3.98 5.97
CA THR A 54 -6.09 -3.78 7.27
C THR A 54 -5.82 -5.14 7.90
N THR A 55 -4.58 -5.43 8.25
CA THR A 55 -4.21 -6.73 8.84
C THR A 55 -4.80 -6.91 10.23
N HIS A 56 -4.76 -5.87 11.06
CA HIS A 56 -5.31 -5.83 12.40
C HIS A 56 -5.51 -4.37 12.84
N ARG A 57 -6.18 -4.15 13.99
CA ARG A 57 -6.32 -2.79 14.54
C ARG A 57 -4.96 -2.29 15.03
N HIS A 58 -4.34 -1.42 14.24
CA HIS A 58 -3.12 -0.70 14.59
C HIS A 58 -3.41 0.32 15.68
N ILE A 59 -2.57 0.36 16.72
CA ILE A 59 -2.69 1.32 17.84
C ILE A 59 -1.73 2.50 17.72
N ASP A 60 -0.80 2.38 16.78
CA ASP A 60 0.40 3.18 16.61
C ASP A 60 0.38 3.98 15.31
N HIS A 61 -0.40 3.57 14.30
CA HIS A 61 -0.54 4.30 13.04
C HIS A 61 -1.88 4.03 12.34
N VAL A 62 -2.56 5.08 11.87
CA VAL A 62 -3.84 4.97 11.12
C VAL A 62 -3.98 5.98 9.98
N GLN A 63 -2.95 6.80 9.72
CA GLN A 63 -3.05 8.00 8.87
C GLN A 63 -3.51 7.76 7.42
N GLY A 64 -3.37 6.55 6.87
CA GLY A 64 -3.73 6.23 5.49
C GLY A 64 -4.99 5.37 5.29
N HIS A 65 -5.85 5.22 6.31
CA HIS A 65 -7.10 4.43 6.23
C HIS A 65 -8.31 5.24 5.71
N ALA A 66 -8.11 6.44 5.17
CA ALA A 66 -9.17 7.34 4.71
C ALA A 66 -9.32 7.34 3.17
#